data_AF-A0A8H3DXJ2-F1
#
_entry.id   AF-A0A8H3DXJ2-F1
#
_cell.length_a   1.000
_cell.length_b   1.000
_cell.length_c   1.000
_cell.angle_alpha   90.00
_cell.angle_beta   90.00
_cell.angle_gamma   90.00
#
_symmetry.space_group_name_H-M   'P 1'
#
loop_
_entity.id
_entity.type
_entity.pdbx_description
1 polymer ?
#
loop_
_entity_poly.entity_id
_entity_poly.type
_entity_poly.pdbx_seq_one_letter_code
_entity_poly.pdbx_strand_id
1 'polypeptide(L)'
;MSSPFTVPILRATRSAIGNRYIVRLKESADMASHLRWLQQQRLKYGDESSKCEVAHTFESIKGYSTILIGPILEDLAKCDDVKSINGNGRLIPAS
;
A
#
# COMPACT_ATOMS: atom_id res chain seq x y z
N MET A 1 -8.78 22.96 -12.27
CA MET A 1 -9.28 21.61 -11.91
C MET A 1 -8.06 20.73 -11.75
N SER A 2 -7.64 20.45 -10.51
CA SER A 2 -6.45 19.65 -10.23
C SER A 2 -6.77 18.19 -10.50
N SER A 3 -5.97 17.53 -11.35
CA SER A 3 -6.06 16.09 -11.59
C SER A 3 -6.09 15.33 -10.25
N PRO A 4 -6.94 14.32 -10.06
CA PRO A 4 -6.87 13.50 -8.85
C PRO A 4 -5.50 12.80 -8.85
N PHE A 5 -4.61 13.25 -7.97
CA PHE A 5 -3.29 12.67 -7.79
C PHE A 5 -3.45 11.19 -7.41
N THR A 6 -3.32 10.32 -8.40
CA THR A 6 -3.29 8.87 -8.20
C THR A 6 -1.84 8.44 -8.27
N VAL A 7 -1.32 7.85 -7.20
CA VAL A 7 0.05 7.33 -7.23
C VAL A 7 0.11 6.09 -8.13
N PRO A 8 1.13 5.96 -8.99
CA PRO A 8 1.29 4.76 -9.80
C PRO A 8 1.53 3.55 -8.89
N ILE A 9 0.77 2.47 -9.10
CA ILE A 9 1.00 1.18 -8.44
C ILE A 9 2.04 0.43 -9.27
N LEU A 10 3.30 0.45 -8.81
CA LEU A 10 4.37 -0.26 -9.47
C LEU A 10 4.36 -1.73 -9.05
N ARG A 11 3.67 -2.58 -9.82
CA ARG A 11 3.76 -4.03 -9.65
C ARG A 11 5.07 -4.51 -10.29
N ALA A 12 6.00 -5.03 -9.48
CA ALA A 12 7.15 -5.74 -10.03
C ALA A 12 6.63 -6.86 -10.95
N THR A 13 7.05 -6.84 -12.22
CA THR A 13 6.49 -7.68 -13.28
C THR A 13 6.68 -9.18 -12.98
N ARG A 14 5.63 -9.96 -13.31
CA ARG A 14 5.54 -11.44 -13.30
C ARG A 14 5.80 -12.21 -11.99
N SER A 15 6.29 -11.61 -10.91
CA SER A 15 6.58 -12.34 -9.66
C SER A 15 6.33 -11.53 -8.39
N ALA A 16 5.32 -10.66 -8.38
CA ALA A 16 4.77 -10.13 -7.13
C ALA A 16 4.14 -11.29 -6.33
N ILE A 17 4.97 -11.99 -5.56
CA ILE A 17 4.54 -13.09 -4.71
C ILE A 17 3.57 -12.51 -3.66
N GLY A 18 2.30 -12.88 -3.78
CA GLY A 18 1.35 -12.80 -2.67
C GLY A 18 0.78 -11.43 -2.32
N ASN A 19 0.47 -10.58 -3.31
CA ASN A 19 -0.27 -9.33 -3.06
C ASN A 19 0.40 -8.42 -2.00
N ARG A 20 1.72 -8.51 -1.86
CA ARG A 20 2.51 -7.77 -0.88
C ARG A 20 3.05 -6.49 -1.50
N TYR A 21 2.87 -5.39 -0.79
CA TYR A 21 3.26 -4.05 -1.22
C TYR A 21 4.08 -3.37 -0.12
N ILE A 22 5.02 -2.53 -0.53
CA ILE A 22 5.66 -1.52 0.30
C ILE A 22 5.01 -0.19 -0.04
N VAL A 23 4.42 0.45 0.97
CA VAL A 23 3.75 1.73 0.88
C VAL A 23 4.65 2.75 1.56
N ARG A 24 4.96 3.84 0.87
CA ARG A 24 5.70 4.98 1.44
C ARG A 24 4.76 6.16 1.51
N LEU A 25 4.77 6.86 2.64
CA LEU A 25 3.97 8.05 2.85
C LEU A 25 4.76 9.32 2.49
N LYS A 26 4.05 10.41 2.26
CA LYS A 26 4.64 11.75 2.16
C LYS A 26 5.22 12.14 3.51
N GLU A 27 6.22 13.02 3.50
CA GLU A 27 6.85 13.51 4.73
C GLU A 27 5.88 14.27 5.63
N SER A 28 4.85 14.89 5.06
CA SER A 28 3.80 15.61 5.79
C SER A 28 2.71 14.71 6.40
N ALA A 29 2.59 13.45 5.97
CA ALA A 29 1.52 12.56 6.41
C ALA A 29 1.72 12.10 7.86
N ASP A 30 0.64 11.86 8.62
CA ASP A 30 0.74 11.23 9.93
C ASP A 30 0.59 9.71 9.84
N MET A 31 1.58 8.94 10.29
CA MET A 31 1.59 7.48 10.15
C MET A 31 0.45 6.84 10.96
N ALA A 32 0.19 7.32 12.17
CA ALA A 32 -0.82 6.73 13.04
C ALA A 32 -2.24 6.95 12.48
N SER A 33 -2.53 8.16 12.03
CA SER A 33 -3.81 8.53 11.39
C SER A 33 -3.99 7.76 10.08
N HIS A 34 -2.94 7.64 9.27
CA HIS A 34 -2.98 6.87 8.02
C HIS A 34 -3.30 5.39 8.26
N LEU A 35 -2.65 4.77 9.24
CA LEU A 35 -2.91 3.37 9.58
C LEU A 35 -4.32 3.17 10.14
N ARG A 36 -4.85 4.13 10.91
CA ARG A 36 -6.24 4.10 11.38
C ARG A 36 -7.23 4.24 10.24
N TRP A 37 -6.98 5.13 9.28
CA TRP A 37 -7.78 5.24 8.06
C TRP A 37 -7.75 3.94 7.25
N LEU A 38 -6.59 3.31 7.12
CA LEU A 38 -6.45 2.04 6.39
C LEU A 38 -7.25 0.91 7.06
N GLN A 39 -7.27 0.86 8.39
CA GLN A 39 -8.13 -0.09 9.12
C GLN A 39 -9.62 0.16 8.86
N GLN A 40 -10.05 1.42 8.74
CA GLN A 40 -11.43 1.74 8.38
C GLN A 40 -11.76 1.31 6.94
N GLN A 41 -10.82 1.43 5.99
CA GLN A 41 -11.03 0.89 4.64
C GLN A 41 -11.22 -0.63 4.66
N ARG A 42 -10.46 -1.36 5.47
CA ARG A 42 -10.68 -2.81 5.64
C ARG A 42 -12.11 -3.11 6.12
N LEU A 43 -12.62 -2.36 7.10
CA LEU A 43 -13.98 -2.55 7.61
C LEU A 43 -15.06 -2.19 6.57
N LYS A 44 -14.83 -1.16 5.75
CA LYS A 44 -15.73 -0.75 4.66
C LYS A 44 -15.90 -1.86 3.62
N TYR A 45 -14.82 -2.56 3.27
CA TYR A 45 -14.87 -3.61 2.25
C TYR A 45 -15.27 -4.97 2.78
N GLY A 46 -15.16 -5.22 4.10
CA GLY A 46 -15.99 -6.12 4.92
C GLY A 46 -16.16 -7.59 4.52
N ASP A 47 -15.63 -8.01 3.38
CA ASP A 47 -15.98 -9.24 2.68
C ASP A 47 -14.75 -10.14 2.57
N GLU A 48 -14.95 -11.46 2.56
CA GLU A 48 -13.89 -12.49 2.50
C GLU A 48 -12.94 -12.32 1.29
N SER A 49 -13.39 -11.55 0.29
CA SER A 49 -12.67 -11.23 -0.95
C SER A 49 -11.62 -10.12 -0.81
N SER A 50 -11.67 -9.32 0.27
CA SER A 50 -10.76 -8.20 0.51
C SER A 50 -9.86 -8.44 1.71
N LYS A 51 -8.54 -8.23 1.53
CA LYS A 51 -7.55 -8.42 2.60
C LYS A 51 -6.69 -7.17 2.75
N CYS A 52 -6.50 -6.73 3.98
CA CYS A 52 -5.53 -5.71 4.34
C CYS A 52 -4.82 -6.10 5.63
N GLU A 53 -3.54 -6.41 5.54
CA GLU A 53 -2.70 -6.84 6.66
C GLU A 53 -1.38 -6.10 6.64
N VAL A 54 -1.18 -5.17 7.57
CA VAL A 54 0.09 -4.47 7.76
C VAL A 54 1.05 -5.40 8.47
N ALA A 55 2.12 -5.80 7.78
CA ALA A 55 3.08 -6.78 8.29
C ALA A 55 4.22 -6.13 9.09
N HIS A 56 4.66 -4.94 8.67
CA HIS A 56 5.78 -4.25 9.32
C HIS A 56 5.79 -2.77 8.95
N THR A 57 6.11 -1.89 9.90
CA THR A 57 6.30 -0.44 9.68
C THR A 57 7.78 -0.11 9.59
N PHE A 58 8.15 0.75 8.64
CA PHE A 58 9.51 1.22 8.43
C PHE A 58 9.60 2.71 8.78
N GLU A 59 10.24 3.05 9.90
CA GLU A 59 10.41 4.44 10.33
C GLU A 59 11.34 5.23 9.40
N SER A 60 12.45 4.62 8.96
CA SER A 60 13.48 5.25 8.12
C SER A 60 13.00 5.73 6.75
N ILE A 61 11.92 5.14 6.24
CA ILE A 61 11.33 5.49 4.95
C ILE A 61 9.90 6.02 5.07
N LYS A 62 9.43 6.26 6.30
CA LYS A 62 8.06 6.64 6.64
C LYS A 62 7.04 5.81 5.84
N GLY A 63 7.11 4.50 6.02
CA GLY A 63 6.31 3.55 5.24
C GLY A 63 5.97 2.27 5.99
N TYR A 64 5.36 1.32 5.29
CA TYR A 64 5.04 0.00 5.82
C TYR A 64 4.94 -1.03 4.70
N SER A 65 5.07 -2.30 5.07
CA SER A 65 4.73 -3.43 4.22
C SER A 65 3.34 -3.93 4.55
N THR A 66 2.57 -4.29 3.53
CA THR A 66 1.19 -4.75 3.68
C THR A 66 0.84 -5.81 2.64
N ILE A 67 -0.10 -6.68 2.96
CA ILE A 67 -0.78 -7.54 1.99
C ILE A 67 -2.13 -6.90 1.66
N LEU A 68 -2.36 -6.58 0.39
CA LEU A 68 -3.58 -5.92 -0.08
C LEU A 68 -4.25 -6.74 -1.19
N ILE A 69 -5.48 -7.15 -0.95
CA ILE A 69 -6.34 -7.86 -1.91
C ILE A 69 -7.64 -7.06 -2.05
N GLY A 70 -8.09 -6.88 -3.28
CA GLY A 70 -9.33 -6.18 -3.59
C GLY A 70 -9.19 -4.66 -3.72
N PRO A 71 -10.31 -3.92 -3.64
CA PRO A 71 -10.39 -2.49 -3.98
C PRO A 71 -9.63 -1.58 -3.01
N ILE A 72 -9.21 -2.09 -1.84
CA ILE A 72 -8.40 -1.34 -0.87
C ILE A 72 -7.10 -0.80 -1.50
N LEU A 73 -6.52 -1.54 -2.45
CA LEU A 73 -5.33 -1.11 -3.17
C LEU A 73 -5.58 0.16 -4.01
N GLU A 74 -6.76 0.26 -4.65
CA GLU A 74 -7.13 1.41 -5.48
C GLU A 74 -7.43 2.64 -4.63
N ASP A 75 -8.11 2.46 -3.50
CA ASP A 75 -8.36 3.54 -2.53
C ASP A 75 -7.05 4.04 -1.91
N LEU A 76 -6.12 3.13 -1.61
CA LEU A 76 -4.79 3.50 -1.14
C LEU A 76 -4.00 4.29 -2.17
N ALA A 77 -4.13 3.97 -3.46
CA ALA A 77 -3.47 4.71 -4.54
C ALA A 77 -4.02 6.13 -4.75
N LYS A 78 -5.22 6.43 -4.24
CA LYS A 78 -5.85 7.76 -4.28
C LYS A 78 -5.68 8.54 -2.99
N CYS A 79 -5.09 7.93 -1.96
CA CYS A 79 -4.89 8.55 -0.66
C CYS A 79 -3.79 9.61 -0.73
N ASP A 80 -4.09 10.85 -0.32
CA ASP A 80 -3.15 11.95 -0.42
C ASP A 80 -1.91 11.76 0.47
N ASP A 81 -2.01 10.97 1.54
CA ASP A 81 -0.87 10.64 2.40
C ASP A 81 0.17 9.77 1.70
N VAL A 82 -0.20 9.08 0.62
CA VAL A 82 0.66 8.10 -0.04
C VAL A 82 1.56 8.78 -1.06
N LYS A 83 2.86 8.45 -0.98
CA LYS A 83 3.90 8.89 -1.92
C LYS A 83 4.15 7.85 -3.00
N SER A 84 4.17 6.56 -2.66
CA SER A 84 4.37 5.46 -3.61
C SER A 84 3.87 4.13 -3.08
N ILE A 85 3.47 3.25 -4.00
CA ILE A 85 3.09 1.86 -3.73
C ILE A 85 3.90 0.96 -4.66
N ASN A 86 4.78 0.14 -4.08
CA ASN A 86 5.66 -0.76 -4.82
C ASN A 86 5.35 -2.20 -4.45
N GLY A 87 5.07 -3.04 -5.44
CA GLY A 87 4.93 -4.49 -5.24
C GLY A 87 6.26 -5.08 -4.77
N ASN A 88 6.23 -5.87 -3.70
CA ASN A 88 7.41 -6.59 -3.23
C ASN A 88 7.61 -7.85 -4.08
N GLY A 89 8.36 -7.73 -5.17
CA GLY A 89 8.89 -8.89 -5.89
C GLY A 89 10.07 -9.45 -5.10
N ARG A 90 10.15 -10.78 -4.92
CA ARG A 90 11.38 -11.42 -4.47
C ARG A 90 12.49 -11.00 -5.45
N LEU A 91 13.53 -10.32 -4.96
CA LEU A 91 14.79 -10.25 -5.68
C LEU A 91 15.23 -11.70 -5.87
N ILE A 92 15.06 -12.25 -7.07
CA ILE A 92 15.71 -13.51 -7.43
C ILE A 92 17.20 -13.13 -7.45
N PRO A 93 18.06 -13.71 -6.59
CA PRO A 93 19.49 -13.51 -6.74
C PRO A 93 19.86 -14.00 -8.14
N ALA A 94 20.54 -13.16 -8.93
CA ALA A 94 21.14 -13.64 -10.16
C ALA A 94 22.01 -14.84 -9.80
N SER A 95 21.66 -16.01 -10.34
CA SER A 95 22.46 -17.23 -10.23
C SER A 95 23.63 -17.17 -11.20
#